data_AF-A0A951R4S2-F1
#
_entry.id   AF-A0A951R4S2-F1
#
_cell.length_a   1.000
_cell.length_b   1.000
_cell.length_c   1.000
_cell.angle_alpha   90.00
_cell.angle_beta   90.00
_cell.angle_gamma   90.00
#
_symmetry.space_group_name_H-M   'P 1'
#
loop_
_entity.id
_entity.type
_entity.pdbx_description
1 polymer ?
#
loop_
_entity_poly.entity_id
_entity_poly.type
_entity_poly.pdbx_seq_one_letter_code
_entity_poly.pdbx_strand_id
1 'polypeptide(L)'
;MDDKDKLILFELLQDCRQPISKIAKAVKLPQQTVSYRISKLEKEKVIKKYTADVNYPKLGYSRHSIYLDIKGVLASEIEKYLKTITGIREVSCCYMLHEVSQWKVYVSVWTKTIERYDEIQTKILSKFKNKIKNYLPFQESEYLHI
;
A
#
# COMPACT_ATOMS: atom_id res chain seq x y z
N MET A 1 18.20 10.92 10.99
CA MET A 1 18.05 9.47 11.18
C MET A 1 19.43 8.84 11.11
N ASP A 2 19.85 8.14 12.15
CA ASP A 2 21.17 7.49 12.22
C ASP A 2 21.08 5.96 11.99
N ASP A 3 22.20 5.26 12.07
CA ASP A 3 22.24 3.81 11.84
C ASP A 3 21.54 3.01 12.94
N LYS A 4 21.44 3.54 14.16
CA LYS A 4 20.67 2.89 15.23
C LYS A 4 19.17 3.00 14.98
N ASP A 5 18.69 4.13 14.46
CA ASP A 5 17.29 4.27 14.04
C ASP A 5 16.94 3.24 12.95
N LYS A 6 17.84 3.03 11.97
CA LYS A 6 17.64 2.02 10.92
C LYS A 6 17.58 0.60 11.48
N LEU A 7 18.43 0.26 12.44
CA LEU A 7 18.39 -1.06 13.11
C LEU A 7 17.12 -1.24 13.94
N ILE A 8 16.64 -0.20 14.63
CA ILE A 8 15.35 -0.24 15.35
C ILE A 8 14.21 -0.49 14.36
N LEU A 9 14.19 0.21 13.22
CA LEU A 9 13.21 -0.01 12.17
C LEU A 9 13.28 -1.43 11.60
N PHE A 10 14.48 -1.97 11.40
CA PHE A 10 14.67 -3.35 10.96
C PHE A 10 14.06 -4.36 11.94
N GLU A 11 14.33 -4.23 13.24
CA GLU A 11 13.73 -5.09 14.27
C GLU A 11 12.19 -5.00 14.25
N LEU A 12 11.63 -3.79 14.15
CA LEU A 12 10.18 -3.58 14.08
C LEU A 12 9.55 -4.14 12.80
N LEU A 13 10.27 -4.13 11.67
CA LEU A 13 9.79 -4.73 10.42
C LEU A 13 9.73 -6.26 10.50
N GLN A 14 10.62 -6.89 11.26
CA GLN A 14 10.59 -8.34 11.50
C GLN A 14 9.46 -8.74 12.46
N ASP A 15 9.33 -8.03 13.58
CA ASP A 15 8.26 -8.21 14.54
C ASP A 15 8.04 -6.91 15.31
N CYS A 16 6.95 -6.20 15.02
CA CYS A 16 6.62 -4.95 15.70
C CYS A 16 5.99 -5.15 17.09
N ARG A 17 5.57 -6.38 17.44
CA ARG A 17 4.98 -6.72 18.75
C ARG A 17 6.01 -7.21 19.76
N GLN A 18 7.26 -7.39 19.34
CA GLN A 18 8.31 -7.84 20.23
C GLN A 18 8.56 -6.85 21.39
N PRO A 19 8.98 -7.32 22.58
CA PRO A 19 9.28 -6.44 23.69
C PRO A 19 10.41 -5.45 23.36
N ILE A 20 10.29 -4.20 23.82
CA ILE A 20 11.34 -3.16 23.68
C ILE A 20 12.69 -3.66 24.24
N SER A 21 12.66 -4.50 25.28
CA SER A 21 13.85 -5.12 25.85
C SER A 21 14.61 -6.02 24.86
N LYS A 22 13.92 -6.68 23.92
CA LYS A 22 14.52 -7.50 22.86
C LYS A 22 15.17 -6.62 21.80
N ILE A 23 14.48 -5.58 21.35
CA ILE A 23 15.01 -4.58 20.41
C ILE A 23 16.26 -3.91 21.00
N ALA A 24 16.19 -3.48 22.26
CA ALA A 24 17.30 -2.85 22.99
C ALA A 24 18.56 -3.72 23.04
N LYS A 25 18.39 -5.03 23.28
CA LYS A 25 19.50 -6.00 23.23
C LYS A 25 20.07 -6.12 21.82
N ALA A 26 19.22 -6.25 20.80
CA ALA A 26 19.64 -6.39 19.41
C ALA A 26 20.42 -5.16 18.91
N VAL A 27 19.95 -3.96 19.22
CA VAL A 27 20.56 -2.71 18.76
C VAL A 27 21.64 -2.16 19.72
N LYS A 28 21.90 -2.84 20.84
CA LYS A 28 22.86 -2.46 21.89
C LYS A 28 22.63 -1.04 22.44
N LEU A 29 21.40 -0.74 22.85
CA LEU A 29 21.01 0.53 23.46
C LEU A 29 20.19 0.32 24.74
N PRO A 30 20.18 1.28 25.68
CA PRO A 30 19.24 1.24 26.80
C PRO A 30 17.78 1.23 26.32
N GLN A 31 16.90 0.52 27.03
CA GLN A 31 15.48 0.43 26.68
C GLN A 31 14.79 1.79 26.59
N GLN A 32 15.13 2.72 27.50
CA GLN A 32 14.61 4.09 27.49
C GLN A 32 15.00 4.84 26.21
N THR A 33 16.23 4.67 25.73
CA THR A 33 16.72 5.28 24.48
C THR A 33 15.98 4.71 23.27
N VAL A 34 15.75 3.39 23.22
CA VAL A 34 14.98 2.76 22.15
C VAL A 34 13.54 3.26 22.15
N SER A 35 12.88 3.29 23.32
CA SER A 35 11.52 3.79 23.46
C SER A 35 11.39 5.23 22.95
N TYR A 36 12.30 6.12 23.38
CA TYR A 36 12.35 7.50 22.89
C TYR A 36 12.50 7.59 21.37
N ARG A 37 13.40 6.80 20.78
CA ARG A 37 13.64 6.79 19.33
C ARG A 37 12.42 6.29 18.56
N ILE A 38 11.74 5.25 19.02
CA ILE A 38 10.50 4.76 18.41
C ILE A 38 9.44 5.88 18.41
N SER A 39 9.20 6.49 19.57
CA SER A 39 8.23 7.60 19.68
C SER A 39 8.59 8.81 18.80
N LYS A 40 9.89 9.11 18.65
CA LYS A 40 10.37 10.13 17.71
C LYS A 40 10.06 9.76 16.26
N LEU A 41 10.37 8.53 15.85
CA LEU A 41 10.10 8.03 14.50
C LEU A 41 8.60 8.00 14.16
N GLU A 42 7.74 7.71 15.14
CA GLU A 42 6.28 7.79 15.02
C GLU A 42 5.80 9.25 14.88
N LYS A 43 6.32 10.16 15.73
CA LYS A 43 5.98 11.59 15.70
C LYS A 43 6.39 12.24 14.38
N GLU A 44 7.56 11.87 13.87
CA GLU A 44 8.11 12.33 12.59
C GLU A 44 7.48 11.63 11.37
N LYS A 45 6.50 10.73 11.59
CA LYS A 45 5.81 9.96 10.54
C LYS A 45 6.74 9.12 9.66
N VAL A 46 7.93 8.78 10.18
CA VAL A 46 8.79 7.74 9.62
C VAL A 46 8.11 6.39 9.81
N ILE A 47 7.64 6.11 11.04
CA ILE A 47 6.70 5.02 11.30
C ILE A 47 5.29 5.57 11.10
N LYS A 48 4.62 5.11 10.04
CA LYS A 48 3.28 5.61 9.68
C LYS A 48 2.16 4.86 10.40
N LYS A 49 2.32 3.56 10.60
CA LYS A 49 1.36 2.66 11.24
C LYS A 49 2.01 1.33 11.59
N TYR A 50 1.38 0.59 12.51
CA TYR A 50 1.59 -0.84 12.71
C TYR A 50 0.38 -1.59 12.17
N THR A 51 0.60 -2.72 11.50
CA THR A 51 -0.48 -3.49 10.87
C THR A 51 -0.17 -4.98 10.91
N ALA A 52 -1.21 -5.80 10.81
CA ALA A 52 -1.05 -7.24 10.68
C ALA A 52 -0.85 -7.57 9.19
N ASP A 53 0.10 -8.46 8.89
CA ASP A 53 0.15 -9.13 7.59
C ASP A 53 -0.84 -10.30 7.61
N VAL A 54 -1.85 -10.24 6.76
CA VAL A 54 -3.00 -11.15 6.80
C VAL A 54 -3.01 -11.99 5.53
N ASN A 55 -3.17 -13.30 5.71
CA ASN A 55 -3.41 -14.21 4.58
C ASN A 55 -4.86 -14.06 4.09
N TYR A 56 -5.08 -13.09 3.20
CA TYR A 56 -6.38 -12.80 2.57
C TYR A 56 -6.96 -13.99 1.78
N PRO A 57 -6.18 -14.77 1.01
CA PRO A 57 -6.68 -15.98 0.35
C PRO A 57 -7.34 -16.98 1.30
N LYS A 58 -6.75 -17.23 2.48
CA LYS A 58 -7.36 -18.09 3.52
C LYS A 58 -8.68 -17.56 4.08
N LEU A 59 -8.96 -16.27 3.90
CA LEU A 59 -10.23 -15.64 4.29
C LEU A 59 -11.25 -15.61 3.15
N GLY A 60 -10.94 -16.26 2.02
CA GLY A 60 -11.78 -16.32 0.82
C GLY A 60 -11.74 -15.05 -0.02
N TYR A 61 -10.68 -14.24 0.12
CA TYR A 61 -10.47 -13.07 -0.75
C TYR A 61 -9.50 -13.41 -1.88
N SER A 62 -9.85 -12.98 -3.09
CA SER A 62 -8.98 -12.99 -4.26
C SER A 62 -8.50 -11.57 -4.54
N ARG A 63 -7.24 -11.48 -4.98
CA ARG A 63 -6.66 -10.21 -5.42
C ARG A 63 -6.86 -10.04 -6.91
N HIS A 64 -7.48 -8.93 -7.27
CA HIS A 64 -7.61 -8.51 -8.65
C HIS A 64 -6.96 -7.15 -8.80
N SER A 65 -6.34 -6.93 -9.95
CA SER A 65 -5.53 -5.76 -10.21
C SER A 65 -5.85 -5.21 -11.60
N ILE A 66 -5.76 -3.89 -11.75
CA ILE A 66 -6.06 -3.18 -12.99
C ILE A 66 -4.91 -2.21 -13.26
N TYR A 67 -4.27 -2.37 -14.42
CA TYR A 67 -3.41 -1.32 -15.00
C TYR A 67 -4.24 -0.41 -15.89
N LEU A 68 -4.04 0.90 -15.76
CA LEU A 68 -4.70 1.95 -16.53
C LEU A 68 -3.64 2.83 -17.19
N ASP A 69 -3.73 2.97 -18.51
CA ASP A 69 -3.00 3.98 -19.29
C ASP A 69 -3.95 5.15 -19.55
N ILE A 70 -3.66 6.29 -18.94
CA ILE A 70 -4.52 7.47 -18.91
C ILE A 70 -3.81 8.63 -19.63
N LYS A 71 -4.55 9.28 -20.54
CA LYS A 71 -4.08 10.42 -21.35
C LYS A 71 -4.97 11.65 -21.17
N GLY A 72 -4.37 12.82 -21.37
CA GLY A 72 -5.12 14.08 -21.38
C GLY A 72 -5.75 14.44 -20.04
N VAL A 73 -5.06 14.14 -18.94
CA VAL A 73 -5.49 14.46 -17.57
C VAL A 73 -4.44 15.35 -16.91
N LEU A 74 -4.90 16.44 -16.30
CA LEU A 74 -4.02 17.33 -15.55
C LEU A 74 -3.61 16.69 -14.21
N ALA A 75 -2.45 17.09 -13.66
CA ALA A 75 -1.96 16.60 -12.37
C ALA A 75 -2.99 16.80 -11.22
N SER A 76 -3.69 17.93 -11.21
CA SER A 76 -4.72 18.22 -10.20
C SER A 76 -5.97 17.32 -10.32
N GLU A 77 -6.34 16.93 -11.54
CA GLU A 77 -7.47 16.04 -11.79
C GLU A 77 -7.14 14.59 -11.41
N ILE A 78 -5.95 14.11 -11.78
CA ILE A 78 -5.55 12.73 -11.50
C ILE A 78 -5.51 12.49 -9.99
N GLU A 79 -4.97 13.43 -9.20
CA GLU A 79 -4.97 13.33 -7.74
C GLU A 79 -6.38 13.18 -7.15
N LYS A 80 -7.37 13.92 -7.67
CA LYS A 80 -8.76 13.82 -7.23
C LYS A 80 -9.36 12.44 -7.54
N TYR A 81 -9.06 11.88 -8.72
CA TYR A 81 -9.50 10.54 -9.08
C TYR A 81 -8.87 9.49 -8.16
N LEU A 82 -7.56 9.57 -7.95
CA LEU A 82 -6.84 8.62 -7.08
C LEU A 82 -7.34 8.66 -5.63
N LYS A 83 -7.57 9.86 -5.07
CA LYS A 83 -8.17 9.99 -3.72
C LYS A 83 -9.52 9.30 -3.60
N THR A 84 -10.35 9.41 -4.65
CA THR A 84 -11.66 8.75 -4.68
C THR A 84 -11.53 7.22 -4.75
N ILE A 85 -10.57 6.72 -5.54
CA ILE A 85 -10.30 5.29 -5.68
C ILE A 85 -9.75 4.71 -4.37
N THR A 86 -8.78 5.38 -3.74
CA THR A 86 -8.21 4.95 -2.45
C THR A 86 -9.21 4.99 -1.29
N GLY A 87 -10.35 5.69 -1.46
CA GLY A 87 -11.44 5.69 -0.48
C GLY A 87 -12.37 4.47 -0.59
N ILE A 88 -12.21 3.63 -1.62
CA ILE A 88 -12.96 2.37 -1.74
C ILE A 88 -12.33 1.36 -0.78
N ARG A 89 -13.14 0.80 0.11
CA ARG A 89 -12.69 -0.10 1.20
C ARG A 89 -11.89 -1.30 0.68
N GLU A 90 -12.27 -1.85 -0.46
CA GLU A 90 -11.67 -3.02 -1.07
C GLU A 90 -10.35 -2.70 -1.80
N VAL A 91 -10.05 -1.43 -2.07
CA VAL A 91 -8.78 -1.02 -2.68
C VAL A 91 -7.66 -1.18 -1.66
N SER A 92 -6.76 -2.11 -1.95
CA SER A 92 -5.62 -2.45 -1.10
C SER A 92 -4.41 -1.58 -1.39
N CYS A 93 -4.20 -1.24 -2.66
CA CYS A 93 -3.17 -0.30 -3.08
C CYS A 93 -3.56 0.43 -4.38
N CYS A 94 -3.04 1.64 -4.53
CA CYS A 94 -3.18 2.45 -5.72
C CYS A 94 -1.85 3.19 -5.95
N TYR A 95 -1.17 2.88 -7.04
CA TYR A 95 0.13 3.47 -7.38
C TYR A 95 0.04 4.22 -8.70
N MET A 96 0.62 5.41 -8.72
CA MET A 96 0.89 6.14 -9.95
C MET A 96 2.32 5.83 -10.40
N LEU A 97 2.45 5.33 -11.63
CA LEU A 97 3.72 5.11 -12.31
C LEU A 97 3.90 6.31 -13.25
N HIS A 98 4.81 7.22 -12.89
CA HIS A 98 4.98 8.47 -13.62
C HIS A 98 5.83 8.25 -14.88
N GLU A 99 5.25 8.48 -16.05
CA GLU A 99 5.99 8.64 -17.30
C GLU A 99 5.77 10.06 -17.86
N VAL A 100 6.77 10.59 -18.56
CA VAL A 100 6.87 12.01 -18.96
C VAL A 100 5.66 12.54 -19.76
N SER A 101 4.84 11.65 -20.36
CA SER A 101 3.70 12.05 -21.19
C SER A 101 2.38 11.32 -20.91
N GLN A 102 2.37 10.30 -20.03
CA GLN A 102 1.22 9.42 -19.81
C GLN A 102 1.13 9.03 -18.33
N TRP A 103 -0.09 9.03 -17.79
CA TRP A 103 -0.32 8.56 -16.43
C TRP A 103 -0.58 7.06 -16.47
N LYS A 104 0.31 6.28 -15.89
CA LYS A 104 0.07 4.86 -15.65
C LYS A 104 -0.40 4.69 -14.21
N VAL A 105 -1.55 4.08 -14.02
CA VAL A 105 -2.12 3.84 -12.69
C VAL A 105 -2.31 2.34 -12.49
N TYR A 106 -1.83 1.86 -11.36
CA TYR A 106 -2.05 0.50 -10.89
C TYR A 106 -2.99 0.53 -9.70
N VAL A 107 -4.07 -0.24 -9.76
CA VAL A 107 -5.02 -0.40 -8.65
C VAL A 107 -5.13 -1.88 -8.34
N SER A 108 -5.01 -2.25 -7.06
CA SER A 108 -5.27 -3.62 -6.59
C SER A 108 -6.41 -3.61 -5.60
N VAL A 109 -7.26 -4.62 -5.67
CA VAL A 109 -8.45 -4.78 -4.85
C VAL A 109 -8.55 -6.20 -4.29
N TRP A 110 -9.02 -6.31 -3.05
CA TRP A 110 -9.37 -7.59 -2.43
C TRP A 110 -10.88 -7.76 -2.44
N THR A 111 -11.37 -8.81 -3.10
CA THR A 111 -12.80 -9.13 -3.15
C THR A 111 -13.05 -10.60 -2.91
N LYS A 112 -14.23 -10.95 -2.36
CA LYS A 112 -14.63 -12.35 -2.16
C LYS A 112 -15.29 -12.97 -3.39
N THR A 113 -15.90 -12.13 -4.23
CA THR A 113 -16.64 -12.57 -5.40
C THR A 113 -16.22 -11.76 -6.63
N ILE A 114 -16.41 -12.35 -7.80
CA ILE A 114 -16.07 -11.72 -9.07
C ILE A 114 -17.06 -10.59 -9.40
N GLU A 115 -18.33 -10.74 -9.03
CA GLU A 115 -19.37 -9.71 -9.26
C GLU A 115 -19.04 -8.42 -8.52
N ARG A 116 -18.55 -8.53 -7.27
CA ARG A 116 -18.12 -7.37 -6.50
C ARG A 116 -16.89 -6.71 -7.12
N TYR A 117 -15.99 -7.51 -7.69
CA TYR A 117 -14.86 -6.98 -8.42
C TYR A 117 -15.32 -6.20 -9.66
N ASP A 118 -16.25 -6.75 -10.44
CA ASP A 118 -16.78 -6.11 -11.66
C ASP A 118 -17.47 -4.77 -11.35
N GLU A 119 -18.21 -4.68 -10.24
CA GLU A 119 -18.79 -3.43 -9.74
C GLU A 119 -17.71 -2.37 -9.46
N ILE A 120 -16.64 -2.78 -8.77
CA ILE A 120 -15.54 -1.87 -8.41
C ILE A 120 -14.75 -1.47 -9.66
N GLN A 121 -14.45 -2.40 -10.56
CA GLN A 121 -13.80 -2.14 -11.84
C GLN A 121 -14.61 -1.11 -12.64
N THR A 122 -15.91 -1.33 -12.80
CA THR A 122 -16.80 -0.39 -13.51
C THR A 122 -16.79 0.99 -12.86
N LYS A 123 -16.82 1.05 -11.52
CA LYS A 123 -16.72 2.30 -10.76
C LYS A 123 -15.40 3.02 -10.97
N ILE A 124 -14.28 2.29 -11.09
CA ILE A 124 -12.96 2.87 -11.39
C ILE A 124 -12.91 3.38 -12.82
N LEU A 125 -13.27 2.57 -13.81
CA LEU A 125 -13.22 2.91 -15.24
C LEU A 125 -14.09 4.13 -15.56
N SER A 126 -15.30 4.19 -15.00
CA SER A 126 -16.23 5.32 -15.22
C SER A 126 -15.71 6.67 -14.72
N LYS A 127 -14.71 6.70 -13.83
CA LYS A 127 -14.07 7.96 -13.39
C LYS A 127 -13.18 8.57 -14.46
N PHE A 128 -12.49 7.73 -15.23
CA PHE A 128 -11.59 8.18 -16.27
C PHE A 128 -12.28 8.30 -17.64
N LYS A 129 -13.47 7.70 -17.84
CA LYS A 129 -14.29 7.84 -19.06
C LYS A 129 -13.45 7.61 -20.34
N ASN A 130 -13.46 8.57 -21.26
CA ASN A 130 -12.75 8.58 -22.54
C ASN A 130 -11.25 8.95 -22.41
N LYS A 131 -10.75 9.18 -21.19
CA LYS A 131 -9.33 9.48 -20.93
C LYS A 131 -8.48 8.21 -20.78
N ILE A 132 -9.11 7.03 -20.78
CA ILE A 132 -8.42 5.73 -20.76
C ILE A 132 -8.00 5.39 -22.20
N LYS A 133 -6.69 5.28 -22.44
CA LYS A 133 -6.14 4.79 -23.70
C LYS A 133 -6.13 3.27 -23.75
N ASN A 134 -5.73 2.63 -22.65
CA ASN A 134 -5.73 1.18 -22.52
C ASN A 134 -5.93 0.81 -21.05
N TYR A 135 -6.47 -0.39 -20.79
CA TYR A 135 -6.47 -0.95 -19.45
C TYR A 135 -6.29 -2.47 -19.52
N LEU A 136 -5.68 -3.04 -18.48
CA LEU A 136 -5.43 -4.48 -18.37
C LEU A 136 -5.87 -4.95 -16.98
N PRO A 137 -7.02 -5.63 -16.87
CA PRO A 137 -7.39 -6.35 -15.65
C PRO A 137 -6.65 -7.69 -15.61
N PHE A 138 -6.24 -8.11 -14.42
CA PHE A 138 -5.64 -9.42 -14.19
C PHE A 138 -5.85 -9.86 -12.75
N GLN A 139 -5.84 -11.18 -12.54
CA GLN A 139 -5.90 -11.79 -11.22
C GLN A 139 -4.50 -12.32 -10.88
N GLU A 140 -4.04 -12.06 -9.67
CA GLU A 140 -2.75 -12.59 -9.20
C GLU A 140 -2.97 -14.01 -8.68
N SER A 141 -2.32 -15.00 -9.30
CA SER A 141 -2.53 -16.42 -8.97
C SER A 141 -1.72 -16.90 -7.78
N GLU A 142 -0.61 -16.25 -7.42
CA GLU A 142 0.22 -16.63 -6.27
C GLU A 142 0.85 -15.43 -5.59
N TYR A 143 0.63 -15.30 -4.28
CA TYR A 143 1.43 -14.45 -3.41
C TYR A 143 2.74 -15.20 -3.15
N LEU A 144 3.78 -14.93 -3.93
CA LEU A 144 5.14 -15.30 -3.54
C LEU A 144 5.52 -14.41 -2.35
N HIS A 145 5.36 -14.94 -1.14
CA HIS A 145 6.07 -14.41 0.02
C HIS A 145 7.56 -14.72 -0.20
N ILE A 146 8.28 -13.82 -0.87
CA ILE A 146 9.74 -13.80 -0.90
C ILE A 146 10.23 -13.08 0.35
#